data_AF-A0A1X7SFD7-F1
#
_entry.id   AF-A0A1X7SFD7-F1
#
_cell.length_a   1.000
_cell.length_b   1.000
_cell.length_c   1.000
_cell.angle_alpha   90.00
_cell.angle_beta   90.00
_cell.angle_gamma   90.00
#
_symmetry.space_group_name_H-M   'P 1'
#
loop_
_entity.id
_entity.type
_entity.pdbx_description
1 polymer ?
#
loop_
_entity_poly.entity_id
_entity_poly.type
_entity_poly.pdbx_seq_one_letter_code
_entity_poly.pdbx_strand_id
1 'polypeptide(L)'
;EEKERKKREKEREREEKQRKREVKQREKLKEKEEKQKSKEEKQREKQRKLKEKEREKQEKQQEKNSKHRNCNDETELCERIEEVSLHSEEENSLCPKCGLAYLDDSDESNIWICCDGCNRWYDLKCTNIRSKRRIPDLYYCKDCQDQ
;
A
#
# COMPACT_ATOMS: atom_id res chain seq x y z
N GLU A 1 66.26 29.73 7.45
CA GLU A 1 64.94 29.95 8.10
C GLU A 1 63.76 30.13 7.15
N GLU A 2 63.86 30.92 6.08
CA GLU A 2 62.70 31.24 5.23
C GLU A 2 62.07 30.03 4.52
N LYS A 3 62.88 29.10 4.01
CA LYS A 3 62.41 27.86 3.38
C LYS A 3 61.65 26.94 4.36
N GLU A 4 62.12 26.85 5.60
CA GLU A 4 61.46 26.11 6.69
C GLU A 4 60.10 26.73 7.05
N ARG A 5 60.02 28.07 7.14
CA ARG A 5 58.75 28.78 7.35
C ARG A 5 57.74 28.51 6.24
N LYS A 6 58.15 28.64 4.97
CA LYS A 6 57.29 28.36 3.79
C LYS A 6 56.81 26.90 3.76
N LYS A 7 57.64 25.94 4.16
CA LYS A 7 57.26 24.52 4.26
C LYS A 7 56.15 24.30 5.29
N ARG A 8 56.31 24.86 6.50
CA ARG A 8 55.32 24.75 7.60
C ARG A 8 53.99 25.44 7.28
N GLU A 9 54.03 26.53 6.53
CA GLU A 9 52.83 27.25 6.09
C GLU A 9 52.04 26.42 5.06
N LYS A 10 52.74 25.85 4.07
CA LYS A 10 52.14 24.96 3.06
C LYS A 10 51.58 23.67 3.65
N GLU A 11 52.21 23.16 4.71
CA GLU A 11 51.71 22.00 5.45
C GLU A 11 50.41 22.32 6.19
N ARG A 12 50.36 23.44 6.93
CA ARG A 12 49.14 23.92 7.58
C ARG A 12 48.00 24.16 6.59
N GLU A 13 48.29 24.73 5.42
CA GLU A 13 47.28 24.95 4.38
C GLU A 13 46.71 23.63 3.83
N ARG A 14 47.55 22.58 3.72
CA ARG A 14 47.12 21.23 3.30
C ARG A 14 46.26 20.57 4.37
N GLU A 15 46.66 20.65 5.63
CA GLU A 15 45.89 20.12 6.76
C GLU A 15 44.54 20.83 6.89
N GLU A 16 44.50 22.16 6.73
CA GLU A 16 43.25 22.92 6.76
C GLU A 16 42.32 22.54 5.60
N LYS A 17 42.86 22.38 4.39
CA LYS A 17 42.11 21.87 3.23
C LYS A 17 41.57 20.47 3.47
N GLN A 18 42.35 19.59 4.10
CA GLN A 18 41.91 18.24 4.45
C GLN A 18 40.78 18.28 5.48
N ARG A 19 40.94 19.04 6.57
CA ARG A 19 39.90 19.21 7.60
C ARG A 19 38.61 19.77 7.01
N LYS A 20 38.68 20.77 6.12
CA LYS A 20 37.49 21.30 5.43
C LYS A 20 36.77 20.24 4.59
N ARG A 21 37.51 19.34 3.92
CA ARG A 21 36.93 18.23 3.15
C ARG A 21 36.25 17.20 4.06
N GLU A 22 36.90 16.85 5.17
CA GLU A 22 36.37 15.90 6.15
C GLU A 22 35.10 16.44 6.82
N VAL A 23 35.08 17.71 7.23
CA VAL A 23 33.88 18.36 7.77
C VAL A 23 32.75 18.34 6.75
N LYS A 24 33.01 18.74 5.50
CA LYS A 24 32.01 18.73 4.43
C LYS A 24 31.47 17.32 4.13
N GLN A 25 32.32 16.30 4.19
CA GLN A 25 31.87 14.91 4.03
C GLN A 25 31.01 14.47 5.20
N ARG A 26 31.41 14.79 6.44
CA ARG A 26 30.66 14.45 7.65
C ARG A 26 29.28 15.11 7.68
N GLU A 27 29.18 16.38 7.29
CA GLU A 27 27.90 17.08 7.17
C GLU A 27 26.99 16.43 6.13
N LYS A 28 27.52 16.09 4.95
CA LYS A 28 26.76 15.36 3.92
C LYS A 28 26.28 13.99 4.38
N LEU A 29 27.07 13.27 5.18
CA LEU A 29 26.67 11.98 5.74
C LEU A 29 25.54 12.16 6.77
N LYS A 30 25.65 13.14 7.67
CA LYS A 30 24.58 13.47 8.63
C LYS A 30 23.28 13.85 7.93
N GLU A 31 23.33 14.71 6.92
CA GLU A 31 22.15 15.11 6.16
C GLU A 31 21.47 13.92 5.46
N LYS A 32 22.27 12.99 4.92
CA LYS A 32 21.74 11.75 4.33
C LYS A 32 21.09 10.85 5.37
N GLU A 33 21.72 10.69 6.54
CA GLU A 33 21.20 9.89 7.64
C GLU A 33 19.88 10.46 8.18
N GLU A 34 19.77 11.77 8.35
CA GLU A 34 18.54 12.45 8.77
C GLU A 34 17.42 12.27 7.73
N LYS A 35 17.73 12.44 6.44
CA LYS A 35 16.79 12.17 5.34
C LYS A 35 16.33 10.71 5.33
N GLN A 36 17.22 9.77 5.62
CA GLN A 36 16.88 8.34 5.69
C GLN A 36 15.97 8.05 6.90
N LYS A 37 16.30 8.56 8.08
CA LYS A 37 15.48 8.42 9.30
C LYS A 37 14.07 8.98 9.10
N SER A 38 13.94 10.17 8.50
CA SER A 38 12.63 10.77 8.21
C SER A 38 11.79 9.93 7.24
N LYS A 39 12.41 9.31 6.22
CA LYS A 39 11.70 8.41 5.30
C LYS A 39 11.25 7.12 6.00
N GLU A 40 12.13 6.53 6.81
CA GLU A 40 11.82 5.30 7.56
C GLU A 40 10.70 5.52 8.58
N GLU A 41 10.70 6.66 9.29
CA GLU A 41 9.65 7.02 10.23
C GLU A 41 8.29 7.16 9.54
N LYS A 42 8.24 7.86 8.40
CA LYS A 42 7.02 7.96 7.57
C LYS A 42 6.53 6.60 7.09
N GLN A 43 7.43 5.69 6.74
CA GLN A 43 7.07 4.34 6.32
C GLN A 43 6.53 3.52 7.50
N ARG A 44 7.16 3.60 8.68
CA ARG A 44 6.68 2.94 9.91
C ARG A 44 5.31 3.46 10.33
N GLU A 45 5.07 4.77 10.26
CA GLU A 45 3.76 5.36 10.59
C GLU A 45 2.66 4.87 9.64
N LYS A 46 2.94 4.83 8.32
CA LYS A 46 2.02 4.25 7.34
C LYS A 46 1.70 2.79 7.65
N GLN A 47 2.70 1.98 7.97
CA GLN A 47 2.49 0.57 8.30
C GLN A 47 1.66 0.40 9.58
N ARG A 48 1.83 1.26 10.59
CA ARG A 48 1.00 1.26 11.79
C ARG A 48 -0.46 1.57 11.49
N LYS A 49 -0.73 2.60 10.69
CA LYS A 49 -2.10 2.98 10.29
C LYS A 49 -2.80 1.87 9.50
N LEU A 50 -2.07 1.15 8.65
CA LEU A 50 -2.62 0.00 7.92
C LEU A 50 -2.96 -1.16 8.86
N LYS A 51 -2.06 -1.53 9.78
CA LYS A 51 -2.31 -2.58 10.77
C LYS A 51 -3.48 -2.27 11.71
N GLU A 52 -3.66 -1.00 12.07
CA GLU A 52 -4.78 -0.55 12.89
C GLU A 52 -6.12 -0.67 12.15
N LYS A 53 -6.17 -0.22 10.89
CA LYS A 53 -7.35 -0.40 10.02
C LYS A 53 -7.69 -1.87 9.79
N GLU A 54 -6.68 -2.73 9.68
CA GLU A 54 -6.88 -4.18 9.54
C GLU A 54 -7.47 -4.79 10.81
N ARG A 55 -6.96 -4.43 11.99
CA ARG A 55 -7.53 -4.85 13.27
C ARG A 55 -8.98 -4.41 13.46
N GLU A 56 -9.31 -3.17 13.12
CA GLU A 56 -10.69 -2.67 13.25
C GLU A 56 -11.65 -3.42 12.33
N LYS A 57 -11.21 -3.81 11.13
CA LYS A 57 -11.99 -4.68 10.23
C LYS A 57 -12.19 -6.08 10.81
N GLN A 58 -11.13 -6.69 11.36
CA GLN A 58 -11.22 -8.03 11.97
C GLN A 58 -12.14 -8.05 13.19
N GLU A 59 -12.12 -7.01 14.03
CA GLU A 59 -12.96 -6.91 15.23
C GLU A 59 -14.45 -6.78 14.86
N LYS A 60 -14.77 -5.96 13.86
CA LYS A 60 -16.13 -5.87 13.28
C LYS A 60 -16.61 -7.20 12.69
N GLN A 61 -15.69 -8.01 12.13
CA GLN A 61 -16.01 -9.31 11.57
C GLN A 61 -16.24 -10.39 12.66
N GLN A 62 -15.52 -10.33 13.77
CA GLN A 62 -15.74 -11.19 14.93
C GLN A 62 -17.06 -10.89 15.67
N GLU A 63 -17.45 -9.62 15.81
CA GLU A 63 -18.71 -9.25 16.47
C GLU A 63 -19.95 -9.74 15.69
N LYS A 64 -19.89 -9.75 14.36
CA LYS A 64 -20.94 -10.33 13.50
C LYS A 64 -21.02 -11.86 13.64
N ASN A 65 -19.89 -12.54 13.83
CA ASN A 65 -19.83 -14.00 13.96
C ASN A 65 -20.28 -14.49 15.35
N SER A 66 -20.05 -13.70 16.42
CA SER A 66 -20.46 -14.06 17.79
C SER A 66 -21.98 -14.01 18.02
N LYS A 67 -22.74 -13.21 17.25
CA LYS A 67 -24.22 -13.15 17.34
C LYS A 67 -24.93 -14.37 16.70
N HIS A 68 -24.23 -15.22 15.94
CA HIS A 68 -24.83 -16.38 15.27
C HIS A 68 -24.77 -17.68 16.09
N ARG A 69 -24.17 -17.67 17.29
CA ARG A 69 -23.99 -18.87 18.13
C ARG A 69 -25.08 -19.14 19.18
N ASN A 70 -26.11 -18.28 19.28
CA ASN A 70 -27.14 -18.37 20.31
C ASN A 70 -28.57 -18.50 19.76
N CYS A 71 -28.78 -19.42 18.81
CA CYS A 71 -30.12 -19.91 18.50
C CYS A 71 -30.07 -21.43 18.39
N ASN A 72 -30.41 -22.11 19.49
CA ASN A 72 -30.60 -23.54 19.53
C ASN A 72 -31.86 -23.77 20.36
N ASP A 73 -33.03 -23.55 19.76
CA ASP A 73 -34.27 -24.18 20.23
C ASP A 73 -35.31 -24.24 19.11
N GLU A 74 -35.67 -25.48 18.81
CA GLU A 74 -36.82 -26.06 18.12
C GLU A 74 -37.95 -25.16 17.60
N THR A 75 -38.49 -25.60 16.44
CA THR A 75 -39.91 -25.55 15.98
C THR A 75 -40.21 -24.68 14.75
N GLU A 76 -40.98 -25.30 13.85
CA GLU A 76 -41.37 -24.94 12.49
C GLU A 76 -42.01 -23.56 12.23
N LEU A 77 -41.82 -23.15 10.95
CA LEU A 77 -42.69 -22.33 10.10
C LEU A 77 -42.45 -20.80 10.06
N CYS A 78 -41.59 -20.38 9.12
CA CYS A 78 -41.83 -19.17 8.33
C CYS A 78 -41.35 -19.40 6.88
N GLU A 79 -42.31 -19.63 5.99
CA GLU A 79 -42.11 -19.63 4.55
C GLU A 79 -41.60 -18.27 4.05
N ARG A 80 -40.56 -18.35 3.20
CA ARG A 80 -40.30 -17.50 2.02
C ARG A 80 -39.82 -16.06 2.25
N ILE A 81 -38.51 -15.90 2.49
CA ILE A 81 -37.66 -14.88 1.83
C ILE A 81 -36.32 -15.53 1.46
N GLU A 82 -35.85 -15.21 0.27
CA GLU A 82 -34.76 -15.81 -0.49
C GLU A 82 -33.47 -16.13 0.27
N GLU A 83 -32.94 -17.28 -0.10
CA GLU A 83 -31.60 -17.81 0.13
C GLU A 83 -30.52 -16.84 -0.38
N VAL A 84 -30.26 -15.73 0.32
CA VAL A 84 -29.14 -14.84 0.00
C VAL A 84 -27.95 -15.21 0.88
N SER A 85 -27.23 -16.19 0.35
CA SER A 85 -25.84 -16.56 0.60
C SER A 85 -25.04 -15.55 1.44
N LEU A 86 -24.49 -16.07 2.54
CA LEU A 86 -23.55 -15.49 3.49
C LEU A 86 -22.17 -15.13 2.86
N HIS A 87 -22.11 -14.70 1.60
CA HIS A 87 -20.88 -14.48 0.82
C HIS A 87 -20.58 -13.01 0.42
N SER A 88 -21.44 -12.05 0.74
CA SER A 88 -21.39 -10.74 0.06
C SER A 88 -20.29 -9.75 0.52
N GLU A 89 -19.53 -10.00 1.58
CA GLU A 89 -18.50 -9.03 2.04
C GLU A 89 -17.08 -9.39 1.58
N GLU A 90 -16.78 -10.68 1.34
CA GLU A 90 -15.48 -11.12 0.84
C GLU A 90 -15.41 -11.08 -0.69
N GLU A 91 -16.55 -11.27 -1.38
CA GLU A 91 -16.67 -11.17 -2.85
C GLU A 91 -16.33 -9.77 -3.41
N ASN A 92 -16.50 -8.71 -2.60
CA ASN A 92 -16.19 -7.35 -3.04
C ASN A 92 -14.68 -7.05 -3.11
N SER A 93 -13.84 -7.92 -2.55
CA SER A 93 -12.38 -7.78 -2.58
C SER A 93 -11.70 -8.72 -3.59
N LEU A 94 -12.48 -9.55 -4.28
CA LEU A 94 -12.03 -10.49 -5.29
C LEU A 94 -12.42 -9.98 -6.67
N CYS A 95 -11.55 -10.17 -7.66
CA CYS A 95 -11.93 -9.89 -9.04
C CYS A 95 -12.99 -10.93 -9.48
N PRO A 96 -14.20 -10.53 -9.93
CA PRO A 96 -15.27 -11.46 -10.28
C PRO A 96 -14.96 -12.43 -11.43
N LYS A 97 -13.88 -12.18 -12.19
CA LYS A 97 -13.47 -13.03 -13.33
C LYS A 97 -12.48 -14.12 -12.95
N CYS A 98 -11.54 -13.84 -12.05
CA CYS A 98 -10.48 -14.79 -11.68
C CYS A 98 -10.53 -15.22 -10.22
N GLY A 99 -11.36 -14.58 -9.39
CA GLY A 99 -11.48 -14.85 -7.96
C GLY A 99 -10.23 -14.48 -7.15
N LEU A 100 -9.27 -13.76 -7.73
CA LEU A 100 -8.06 -13.35 -7.02
C LEU A 100 -8.35 -12.12 -6.16
N ALA A 101 -7.75 -12.09 -4.96
CA ALA A 101 -7.79 -10.94 -4.08
C ALA A 101 -6.75 -9.89 -4.50
N TYR A 102 -7.03 -8.62 -4.20
CA TYR A 102 -6.04 -7.56 -4.34
C TYR A 102 -4.82 -7.85 -3.45
N LEU A 103 -3.67 -8.17 -4.05
CA LEU A 103 -2.39 -8.32 -3.36
C LEU A 103 -1.61 -7.01 -3.45
N ASP A 104 -1.33 -6.35 -2.32
CA ASP A 104 -0.57 -5.08 -2.26
C ASP A 104 0.94 -5.26 -2.55
N ASP A 105 1.33 -6.40 -3.13
CA ASP A 105 2.68 -6.64 -3.61
C ASP A 105 2.98 -5.67 -4.75
N SER A 106 4.12 -4.98 -4.65
CA SER A 106 4.61 -3.95 -5.58
C SER A 106 4.99 -4.49 -6.98
N ASP A 107 4.31 -5.53 -7.45
CA ASP A 107 4.42 -5.98 -8.82
C ASP A 107 3.56 -5.05 -9.69
N GLU A 108 4.19 -4.42 -10.69
CA GLU A 108 3.51 -3.51 -11.60
C GLU A 108 2.32 -4.20 -12.30
N SER A 109 2.23 -5.53 -12.29
CA SER A 109 1.16 -6.31 -12.90
C SER A 109 -0.12 -6.40 -12.06
N ASN A 110 -0.11 -5.97 -10.80
CA ASN A 110 -1.27 -5.99 -9.91
C ASN A 110 -2.06 -4.67 -9.95
N ILE A 111 -2.49 -4.26 -11.15
CA ILE A 111 -3.29 -3.05 -11.33
C ILE A 111 -4.77 -3.44 -11.37
N TRP A 112 -5.58 -2.67 -10.65
CA TRP A 112 -7.02 -2.88 -10.53
C TRP A 112 -7.79 -1.66 -11.02
N ILE A 113 -8.98 -1.90 -11.56
CA ILE A 113 -9.88 -0.88 -12.09
C ILE A 113 -11.30 -1.10 -11.58
N CYS A 114 -12.00 -0.03 -11.24
CA CYS A 114 -13.38 -0.05 -10.79
C CYS A 114 -14.31 0.21 -11.98
N CYS A 115 -15.41 -0.53 -12.08
CA CYS A 115 -16.47 -0.29 -13.05
C CYS A 115 -17.41 0.82 -12.58
N ASP A 116 -17.60 1.88 -13.36
CA ASP A 116 -18.51 2.99 -13.06
C ASP A 116 -20.01 2.60 -13.13
N GLY A 117 -20.35 1.49 -13.78
CA GLY A 117 -21.73 1.01 -13.87
C GLY A 117 -22.19 0.20 -12.67
N CYS A 118 -21.34 -0.71 -12.16
CA CYS A 118 -21.69 -1.63 -11.08
C CYS A 118 -20.83 -1.49 -9.81
N ASN A 119 -19.88 -0.55 -9.80
CA ASN A 119 -18.94 -0.29 -8.70
C ASN A 119 -18.13 -1.52 -8.24
N ARG A 120 -17.96 -2.52 -9.12
CA ARG A 120 -17.14 -3.71 -8.85
C ARG A 120 -15.70 -3.50 -9.32
N TRP A 121 -14.78 -4.08 -8.57
CA TRP A 121 -13.34 -4.01 -8.84
C TRP A 121 -12.87 -5.21 -9.67
N TYR A 122 -12.00 -4.96 -10.64
CA TYR A 122 -11.46 -5.99 -11.53
C TYR A 122 -9.95 -5.85 -11.67
N ASP A 123 -9.25 -6.98 -11.73
CA ASP A 123 -7.87 -7.02 -12.21
C ASP A 123 -7.79 -6.48 -13.63
N LEU A 124 -6.85 -5.58 -13.91
CA LEU A 124 -6.67 -5.02 -15.26
C LEU A 124 -6.44 -6.11 -16.30
N LYS A 125 -5.75 -7.20 -15.92
CA LYS A 125 -5.54 -8.40 -16.75
C LYS A 125 -6.84 -9.14 -17.10
N CYS A 126 -7.85 -9.05 -16.24
CA CYS A 126 -9.17 -9.65 -16.43
C CYS A 126 -10.12 -8.73 -17.20
N THR A 127 -9.69 -7.52 -17.54
CA THR A 127 -10.42 -6.58 -18.39
C THR A 127 -9.92 -6.62 -19.84
N ASN A 128 -10.60 -5.92 -20.74
CA ASN A 128 -10.16 -5.76 -22.13
C ASN A 128 -9.04 -4.71 -22.30
N ILE A 129 -8.55 -4.09 -21.23
CA ILE A 129 -7.53 -3.03 -21.29
C ILE A 129 -6.15 -3.66 -21.44
N ARG A 130 -5.61 -3.64 -22.66
CA ARG A 130 -4.30 -4.23 -22.99
C ARG A 130 -3.09 -3.45 -22.50
N SER A 131 -3.24 -2.21 -22.03
CA SER A 131 -2.08 -1.36 -21.70
C SER A 131 -2.36 -0.41 -20.54
N LYS A 132 -1.46 -0.46 -19.55
CA LYS A 132 -1.46 0.39 -18.34
C LYS A 132 -1.43 1.91 -18.64
N ARG A 133 -0.90 2.30 -19.81
CA ARG A 133 -0.83 3.70 -20.26
C ARG A 133 -2.13 4.23 -20.88
N ARG A 134 -3.14 3.38 -21.11
CA ARG A 134 -4.45 3.75 -21.66
C ARG A 134 -5.57 3.24 -20.77
N ILE A 135 -5.47 3.50 -19.47
CA ILE A 135 -6.62 3.31 -18.57
C ILE A 135 -7.54 4.51 -18.79
N PRO A 136 -8.79 4.30 -19.26
CA PRO A 136 -9.73 5.39 -19.46
C PRO A 136 -10.21 5.96 -18.12
N ASP A 137 -10.64 7.22 -18.12
CA ASP A 137 -11.20 7.88 -16.92
C ASP A 137 -12.53 7.27 -16.48
N LEU A 138 -13.26 6.66 -17.42
CA LEU A 138 -14.49 5.91 -17.20
C LEU A 138 -14.33 4.49 -17.73
N TYR A 139 -14.67 3.50 -16.92
CA TYR A 139 -14.60 2.08 -17.26
C TYR A 139 -15.93 1.39 -16.98
N TYR A 140 -16.44 0.67 -17.97
CA TYR A 140 -17.59 -0.23 -17.83
C TYR A 140 -17.13 -1.67 -18.07
N CYS A 141 -17.49 -2.58 -17.17
CA CYS A 141 -17.24 -4.02 -17.37
C CYS A 141 -18.15 -4.56 -18.48
N LYS A 142 -17.83 -5.75 -19.01
CA LYS A 142 -18.62 -6.36 -20.10
C LYS A 142 -20.10 -6.45 -19.75
N ASP A 143 -20.41 -6.86 -18.51
CA ASP A 143 -21.78 -7.02 -18.04
C ASP A 143 -22.56 -5.69 -17.97
N CYS A 144 -21.87 -4.55 -17.85
CA CYS A 144 -22.46 -3.20 -17.91
C CYS A 144 -22.42 -2.58 -19.32
N GLN A 145 -21.58 -3.10 -20.22
CA GLN A 145 -21.54 -2.67 -21.63
C GLN A 145 -22.62 -3.34 -22.46
N ASP A 146 -23.04 -4.54 -22.06
CA ASP A 146 -24.09 -5.33 -22.71
C ASP A 146 -25.52 -5.00 -22.18
N GLN A 147 -25.68 -3.95 -21.34
CA GLN A 147 -26.96 -3.41 -20.88
C GLN A 147 -27.27 -2.07 -21.55
#